data_AF-A0A385L1Y2-F1
#
_entry.id   AF-A0A385L1Y2-F1
#
_cell.length_a   1.000
_cell.length_b   1.000
_cell.length_c   1.000
_cell.angle_alpha   90.00
_cell.angle_beta   90.00
_cell.angle_gamma   90.00
#
_symmetry.space_group_name_H-M   'P 1'
#
loop_
_entity.id
_entity.type
_entity.pdbx_description
1 polymer ?
#
loop_
_entity_poly.entity_id
_entity_poly.type
_entity_poly.pdbx_seq_one_letter_code
_entity_poly.pdbx_strand_id
1 'polypeptide(L)'
;MHKGFTGVGLQEILQSCEIPKGSFYHYFQSKEAFGCELVQHYVDNYQVRLNDVWRCDKSPYQKLIEYFNLWIEDPETQCGWADSCLIVKLAAEVADLSEDMRSIMSAGVDDVIQRIAGLIDLGKQDQSIQADTEASTLAQVLYQMWLGAALLSKLQKDKTPLHQALRATKFLLKSEDS
;
A
#
# COMPACT_ATOMS: atom_id res chain seq x y z
N MET A 1 -9.26 13.92 -15.70
CA MET A 1 -8.18 12.96 -15.97
C MET A 1 -6.99 13.39 -15.12
N HIS A 2 -6.76 12.77 -13.96
CA HIS A 2 -5.55 13.07 -13.17
C HIS A 2 -4.37 12.46 -13.91
N LYS A 3 -3.42 13.30 -14.35
CA LYS A 3 -2.21 12.88 -15.04
C LYS A 3 -1.25 12.20 -14.05
N GLY A 4 -0.63 11.08 -14.45
CA GLY A 4 0.42 10.41 -13.68
C GLY A 4 1.70 11.24 -13.60
N PHE A 5 2.72 10.78 -12.85
CA PHE A 5 3.98 11.51 -12.67
C PHE A 5 4.71 11.75 -14.01
N THR A 6 4.52 10.84 -14.97
CA THR A 6 4.93 10.97 -16.38
C THR A 6 4.22 12.13 -17.09
N GLY A 7 2.90 12.21 -16.94
CA GLY A 7 2.04 13.13 -17.67
C GLY A 7 2.05 14.56 -17.14
N VAL A 8 2.39 14.77 -15.87
CA VAL A 8 2.51 16.12 -15.30
C VAL A 8 3.94 16.63 -15.50
N GLY A 9 4.09 17.65 -16.35
CA GLY A 9 5.36 18.37 -16.48
C GLY A 9 5.75 19.05 -15.17
N LEU A 10 7.04 19.16 -14.84
CA LEU A 10 7.48 19.84 -13.61
C LEU A 10 6.88 21.26 -13.50
N GLN A 11 6.76 21.95 -14.64
CA GLN A 11 6.14 23.28 -14.71
C GLN A 11 4.64 23.28 -14.36
N GLU A 12 3.92 22.20 -14.68
CA GLU A 12 2.51 22.02 -14.35
C GLU A 12 2.34 21.73 -12.85
N ILE A 13 3.25 20.94 -12.23
CA ILE A 13 3.30 20.73 -10.77
C ILE A 13 3.50 22.09 -10.07
N LEU A 14 4.53 22.84 -10.49
CA LEU A 14 4.89 24.11 -9.85
C LEU A 14 3.82 25.18 -9.99
N GLN A 15 3.15 25.25 -11.15
CA GLN A 15 2.02 26.15 -11.35
C GLN A 15 0.84 25.79 -10.47
N SER A 16 0.54 24.50 -10.28
CA SER A 16 -0.56 24.06 -9.41
C SER A 16 -0.33 24.36 -7.93
N CYS A 17 0.93 24.48 -7.51
CA CYS A 17 1.32 24.81 -6.14
C CYS A 17 1.69 26.29 -5.96
N GLU A 18 1.59 27.11 -7.01
CA GLU A 18 2.03 28.52 -7.05
C GLU A 18 3.50 28.73 -6.61
N ILE A 19 4.36 27.73 -6.84
CA ILE A 19 5.78 27.78 -6.44
C ILE A 19 6.63 28.29 -7.61
N PRO A 20 7.48 29.32 -7.42
CA PRO A 20 8.42 29.76 -8.44
C PRO A 20 9.44 28.67 -8.80
N LYS A 21 9.82 28.57 -10.08
CA LYS A 21 10.80 27.59 -10.56
C LYS A 21 12.15 27.68 -9.81
N GLY A 22 12.59 28.89 -9.46
CA GLY A 22 13.81 29.09 -8.68
C GLY A 22 13.74 28.46 -7.28
N SER A 23 12.57 28.51 -6.63
CA SER A 23 12.37 27.89 -5.32
C SER A 23 12.41 26.36 -5.39
N PHE A 24 11.87 25.74 -6.46
CA PHE A 24 11.95 24.29 -6.62
C PHE A 24 13.41 23.79 -6.67
N TYR A 25 14.24 24.41 -7.51
CA TYR A 25 15.64 24.01 -7.65
C TYR A 25 16.51 24.36 -6.43
N HIS A 26 16.01 25.16 -5.50
CA HIS A 26 16.63 25.32 -4.20
C HIS A 26 16.48 24.06 -3.33
N TYR A 27 15.35 23.35 -3.44
CA TYR A 27 15.06 22.14 -2.64
C TYR A 27 15.41 20.84 -3.37
N PHE A 28 15.26 20.77 -4.69
CA PHE A 28 15.45 19.55 -5.46
C PHE A 28 16.35 19.78 -6.68
N GLN A 29 17.38 18.95 -6.81
CA GLN A 29 18.35 19.07 -7.91
C GLN A 29 17.76 18.70 -9.28
N SER A 30 16.72 17.86 -9.31
CA SER A 30 16.04 17.43 -10.53
C SER A 30 14.60 17.00 -10.26
N LYS A 31 13.80 16.82 -11.32
CA LYS A 31 12.46 16.22 -11.22
C LYS A 31 12.54 14.78 -10.68
N GLU A 32 13.59 14.04 -11.05
CA GLU A 32 13.83 12.68 -10.56
C GLU A 32 14.13 12.68 -9.05
N ALA A 33 15.01 13.56 -8.58
CA ALA A 33 15.31 13.70 -7.15
C ALA A 33 14.04 14.04 -6.34
N PHE A 34 13.21 14.94 -6.86
CA PHE A 34 11.88 15.20 -6.28
C PHE A 34 10.97 13.97 -6.29
N GLY A 35 11.00 13.17 -7.37
CA GLY A 35 10.25 11.91 -7.47
C GLY A 35 10.69 10.89 -6.42
N CYS A 36 11.99 10.71 -6.22
CA CYS A 36 12.53 9.82 -5.18
C CYS A 36 12.08 10.25 -3.79
N GLU A 37 12.20 11.54 -3.45
CA GLU A 37 11.74 12.08 -2.17
C GLU A 37 10.23 11.93 -1.98
N LEU A 38 9.44 12.10 -3.04
CA LEU A 38 7.99 11.88 -3.00
C LEU A 38 7.63 10.41 -2.71
N VAL A 39 8.29 9.47 -3.38
CA VAL A 39 8.06 8.03 -3.16
C VAL A 39 8.52 7.63 -1.77
N GLN A 40 9.69 8.12 -1.31
CA GLN A 40 10.20 7.86 0.03
C GLN A 40 9.24 8.38 1.09
N HIS A 41 8.77 9.63 0.95
CA HIS A 41 7.80 10.22 1.86
C HIS A 41 6.49 9.41 1.91
N TYR A 42 6.02 8.90 0.76
CA TYR A 42 4.87 8.01 0.73
C TYR A 42 5.10 6.71 1.52
N VAL A 43 6.24 6.06 1.32
CA VAL A 43 6.62 4.83 2.03
C VAL A 43 6.70 5.08 3.54
N ASP A 44 7.38 6.15 3.96
CA ASP A 44 7.55 6.50 5.37
C ASP A 44 6.20 6.75 6.06
N ASN A 45 5.32 7.52 5.42
CA ASN A 45 3.96 7.76 5.93
C ASN A 45 3.15 6.46 6.03
N TYR A 46 3.28 5.56 5.04
CA TYR A 46 2.61 4.27 5.08
C TYR A 46 3.09 3.42 6.26
N GLN A 47 4.41 3.41 6.52
CA GLN A 47 4.99 2.72 7.67
C GLN A 47 4.49 3.26 9.00
N VAL A 48 4.34 4.59 9.14
CA VAL A 48 3.76 5.20 10.35
C VAL A 48 2.34 4.69 10.58
N ARG A 49 1.49 4.72 9.55
CA ARG A 49 0.10 4.24 9.64
C ARG A 49 0.01 2.75 9.98
N LEU A 50 0.88 1.93 9.38
CA LEU A 50 1.01 0.51 9.75
C LEU A 50 1.40 0.34 11.21
N ASN A 51 2.39 1.09 11.70
CA ASN A 51 2.78 0.98 13.10
C ASN A 51 1.61 1.28 14.05
N ASP A 52 0.78 2.26 13.73
CA ASP A 52 -0.38 2.61 14.56
C ASP A 52 -1.44 1.52 14.60
N VAL A 53 -1.74 0.90 13.45
CA VAL A 53 -2.66 -0.24 13.39
C VAL A 53 -2.13 -1.45 14.17
N TRP A 54 -0.81 -1.66 14.20
CA TRP A 54 -0.20 -2.83 14.84
C TRP A 54 0.00 -2.64 16.36
N ARG A 55 -0.05 -1.39 16.86
CA ARG A 55 0.12 -1.05 18.28
C ARG A 55 -1.08 -1.41 19.17
N CYS A 56 -2.23 -1.76 18.60
CA CYS A 56 -3.42 -2.07 19.38
C CYS A 56 -3.27 -3.38 20.19
N ASP A 57 -3.97 -3.47 21.32
CA ASP A 57 -4.02 -4.68 22.15
C ASP A 57 -5.09 -5.65 21.62
N LYS A 58 -4.80 -6.23 20.45
CA LYS A 58 -5.65 -7.18 19.74
C LYS A 58 -4.82 -8.38 19.29
N SER A 59 -5.48 -9.50 19.03
CA SER A 59 -4.81 -10.67 18.43
C SER A 59 -4.21 -10.32 17.05
N PRO A 60 -3.15 -11.01 16.59
CA PRO A 60 -2.56 -10.83 15.27
C PRO A 60 -3.58 -10.98 14.14
N TYR A 61 -4.52 -11.93 14.25
CA TYR A 61 -5.64 -12.04 13.31
C TYR A 61 -6.48 -10.76 13.25
N GLN A 62 -6.89 -10.20 14.40
CA GLN A 62 -7.68 -8.97 14.44
C GLN A 62 -6.93 -7.77 13.86
N LYS A 63 -5.61 -7.67 14.10
CA LYS A 63 -4.75 -6.63 13.52
C LYS A 63 -4.72 -6.71 11.99
N LEU A 64 -4.56 -7.91 11.42
CA LEU A 64 -4.60 -8.11 9.97
C LEU A 64 -5.96 -7.75 9.38
N ILE A 65 -7.06 -8.17 10.03
CA ILE A 65 -8.40 -7.85 9.57
C ILE A 65 -8.67 -6.34 9.65
N GLU A 66 -8.19 -5.66 10.68
CA GLU A 66 -8.29 -4.21 10.82
C GLU A 66 -7.51 -3.47 9.73
N TYR A 67 -6.27 -3.88 9.46
CA TYR A 67 -5.47 -3.36 8.35
C TYR A 67 -6.21 -3.47 7.01
N PHE A 68 -6.80 -4.63 6.72
CA PHE A 68 -7.53 -4.84 5.48
C PHE A 68 -8.90 -4.14 5.44
N ASN A 69 -9.55 -3.89 6.58
CA ASN A 69 -10.72 -3.02 6.63
C ASN A 69 -10.34 -1.57 6.30
N LEU A 70 -9.19 -1.09 6.76
CA LEU A 70 -8.68 0.25 6.43
C LEU A 70 -8.35 0.40 4.94
N TRP A 71 -7.97 -0.69 4.26
CA TRP A 71 -7.90 -0.72 2.80
C TRP A 71 -9.24 -0.44 2.12
N ILE A 72 -10.34 -0.90 2.71
CA ILE A 72 -11.70 -0.65 2.21
C ILE A 72 -12.15 0.77 2.58
N GLU A 73 -12.03 1.13 3.85
CA GLU A 73 -12.55 2.37 4.41
C GLU A 73 -11.72 2.81 5.62
N ASP A 74 -11.16 4.02 5.56
CA ASP A 74 -10.53 4.67 6.71
C ASP A 74 -11.46 5.74 7.27
N PRO A 75 -12.01 5.56 8.49
CA PRO A 75 -12.94 6.52 9.09
C PRO A 75 -12.36 7.92 9.26
N GLU A 76 -11.03 8.06 9.41
CA GLU A 76 -10.39 9.36 9.61
C GLU A 76 -10.35 10.18 8.33
N THR A 77 -10.21 9.51 7.18
CA THR A 77 -10.08 10.17 5.87
C THR A 77 -11.32 10.06 4.99
N GLN A 78 -12.32 9.27 5.41
CA GLN A 78 -13.53 8.94 4.64
C GLN A 78 -13.21 8.31 3.27
N CYS A 79 -12.07 7.63 3.18
CA CYS A 79 -11.53 7.05 1.95
C CYS A 79 -10.69 5.82 2.30
N GLY A 80 -10.71 4.76 1.49
CA GLY A 80 -9.93 3.55 1.76
C GLY A 80 -8.45 3.73 1.41
N TRP A 81 -7.56 2.97 2.06
CA TRP A 81 -6.14 3.01 1.69
C TRP A 81 -5.91 2.52 0.25
N ALA A 82 -6.79 1.67 -0.27
CA ALA A 82 -6.79 1.25 -1.67
C ALA A 82 -6.94 2.43 -2.65
N ASP A 83 -7.73 3.45 -2.30
CA ASP A 83 -8.02 4.60 -3.16
C ASP A 83 -6.79 5.52 -3.33
N SER A 84 -5.94 5.55 -2.30
CA SER A 84 -4.70 6.33 -2.25
C SER A 84 -3.44 5.50 -2.56
N CYS A 85 -3.59 4.19 -2.82
CA CYS A 85 -2.47 3.28 -3.05
C CYS A 85 -1.60 3.75 -4.24
N LEU A 86 -0.36 4.14 -3.94
CA LEU A 86 0.57 4.65 -4.94
C LEU A 86 1.09 3.54 -5.84
N ILE A 87 1.27 2.32 -5.31
CA ILE A 87 1.70 1.14 -6.06
C ILE A 87 0.76 0.89 -7.25
N VAL A 88 -0.56 0.86 -7.03
CA VAL A 88 -1.55 0.63 -8.09
C VAL A 88 -1.55 1.75 -9.14
N LYS A 89 -1.17 2.98 -8.75
CA LYS A 89 -1.19 4.14 -9.65
C LYS A 89 0.11 4.30 -10.43
N LEU A 90 1.25 3.98 -9.84
CA LEU A 90 2.56 4.36 -10.35
C LEU A 90 3.50 3.20 -10.62
N ALA A 91 3.21 1.95 -10.22
CA ALA A 91 4.15 0.85 -10.41
C ALA A 91 4.61 0.67 -11.87
N ALA A 92 3.68 0.79 -12.83
CA ALA A 92 4.01 0.71 -14.25
C ALA A 92 4.82 1.92 -14.74
N GLU A 93 4.48 3.13 -14.27
CA GLU A 93 5.17 4.36 -14.67
C GLU A 93 6.57 4.46 -14.06
N VAL A 94 6.73 4.10 -12.79
CA VAL A 94 7.98 4.24 -12.02
C VAL A 94 9.04 3.25 -12.49
N ALA A 95 8.64 2.02 -12.84
CA ALA A 95 9.56 1.02 -13.37
C ALA A 95 10.22 1.45 -14.69
N ASP A 96 9.51 2.23 -15.52
CA ASP A 96 10.03 2.73 -16.79
C ASP A 96 10.80 4.06 -16.66
N LEU A 97 10.67 4.76 -15.53
CA LEU A 97 11.16 6.13 -15.34
C LEU A 97 12.51 6.24 -14.63
N SER A 98 12.68 5.53 -13.51
CA SER A 98 13.84 5.69 -12.64
C SER A 98 14.06 4.44 -11.81
N GLU A 99 15.26 3.89 -11.92
CA GLU A 99 15.66 2.72 -11.15
C GLU A 99 15.72 3.00 -9.64
N ASP A 100 16.04 4.24 -9.26
CA ASP A 100 16.05 4.67 -7.86
C ASP A 100 14.63 4.71 -7.28
N MET A 101 13.69 5.34 -8.00
CA MET A 101 12.28 5.37 -7.58
C MET A 101 11.68 3.95 -7.51
N ARG A 102 12.01 3.10 -8.49
CA ARG A 102 11.58 1.68 -8.52
C ARG A 102 12.12 0.93 -7.30
N SER A 103 13.39 1.14 -6.96
CA SER A 103 14.05 0.48 -5.84
C SER A 103 13.45 0.90 -4.48
N ILE A 104 13.21 2.20 -4.28
CA ILE A 104 12.55 2.73 -3.06
C ILE A 104 11.16 2.11 -2.91
N MET A 105 10.38 2.08 -3.99
CA MET A 105 9.04 1.53 -3.98
C MET A 105 9.04 0.01 -3.72
N SER A 106 9.96 -0.72 -4.31
CA SER A 106 10.13 -2.17 -4.09
C SER A 106 10.46 -2.46 -2.63
N ALA A 107 11.42 -1.72 -2.04
CA ALA A 107 11.79 -1.88 -0.64
C ALA A 107 10.60 -1.59 0.30
N GLY A 108 9.80 -0.57 -0.01
CA GLY A 108 8.56 -0.27 0.71
C GLY A 108 7.56 -1.42 0.65
N VAL A 109 7.33 -2.02 -0.52
CA VAL A 109 6.45 -3.20 -0.68
C VAL A 109 6.97 -4.40 0.12
N ASP A 110 8.27 -4.67 0.05
CA ASP A 110 8.89 -5.79 0.76
C ASP A 110 8.74 -5.66 2.28
N ASP A 111 8.91 -4.46 2.84
CA ASP A 111 8.67 -4.18 4.26
C ASP A 111 7.21 -4.46 4.67
N VAL A 112 6.23 -4.04 3.87
CA VAL A 112 4.81 -4.34 4.14
C VAL A 112 4.55 -5.85 4.15
N ILE A 113 5.07 -6.58 3.15
CA ILE A 113 4.91 -8.03 3.06
C ILE A 113 5.55 -8.72 4.26
N GLN A 114 6.76 -8.31 4.66
CA GLN A 114 7.45 -8.87 5.83
C GLN A 114 6.67 -8.63 7.13
N ARG A 115 6.07 -7.44 7.30
CA ARG A 115 5.23 -7.13 8.47
C ARG A 115 3.95 -7.96 8.52
N ILE A 116 3.33 -8.19 7.37
CA ILE A 116 2.16 -9.09 7.26
C ILE A 116 2.58 -10.51 7.61
N ALA A 117 3.71 -11.00 7.08
CA ALA A 117 4.23 -12.33 7.39
C ALA A 117 4.51 -12.48 8.90
N GLY A 118 5.14 -11.50 9.52
CA GLY A 118 5.39 -11.49 10.97
C GLY A 118 4.11 -11.58 11.81
N LEU A 119 3.03 -10.88 11.42
CA LEU A 119 1.73 -11.04 12.09
C LEU A 119 1.11 -12.41 11.86
N ILE A 120 1.27 -12.99 10.66
CA ILE A 120 0.79 -14.34 10.39
C ILE A 120 1.50 -15.35 11.28
N ASP A 121 2.83 -15.27 11.41
CA ASP A 121 3.61 -16.15 12.28
C ASP A 121 3.21 -16.02 13.75
N LEU A 122 3.06 -14.79 14.25
CA LEU A 122 2.57 -14.55 15.61
C LEU A 122 1.17 -15.12 15.82
N GLY A 123 0.28 -14.98 14.82
CA GLY A 123 -1.07 -15.53 14.88
C GLY A 123 -1.12 -17.05 14.83
N LYS A 124 -0.15 -17.69 14.17
CA LYS A 124 -0.01 -19.15 14.22
C LYS A 124 0.45 -19.61 15.62
N GLN A 125 1.39 -18.89 16.23
CA GLN A 125 1.90 -19.20 17.57
C GLN A 125 0.82 -19.06 18.64
N ASP A 126 -0.04 -18.05 18.57
CA ASP A 126 -1.14 -17.84 19.52
C ASP A 126 -2.46 -18.51 19.11
N GLN A 127 -2.45 -19.27 18.01
CA GLN A 127 -3.59 -19.99 17.44
C GLN A 127 -4.74 -19.09 16.96
N SER A 128 -4.55 -17.78 16.88
CA SER A 128 -5.51 -16.86 16.26
C SER A 128 -5.56 -16.99 14.73
N ILE A 129 -4.55 -17.59 14.10
CA ILE A 129 -4.48 -17.91 12.67
C ILE A 129 -4.17 -19.41 12.53
N GLN A 130 -4.95 -20.11 11.71
CA GLN A 130 -4.90 -21.57 11.54
C GLN A 130 -4.50 -21.97 10.11
N ALA A 131 -3.81 -21.08 9.41
CA ALA A 131 -3.35 -21.33 8.05
C ALA A 131 -2.16 -22.29 8.01
N ASP A 132 -2.24 -23.35 7.22
CA ASP A 132 -1.12 -24.30 7.03
C ASP A 132 -0.02 -23.74 6.12
N THR A 133 -0.32 -22.75 5.29
CA THR A 133 0.64 -22.16 4.34
C THR A 133 1.72 -21.35 5.07
N GLU A 134 2.99 -21.47 4.66
CA GLU A 134 4.10 -20.64 5.14
C GLU A 134 3.75 -19.14 5.17
N ALA A 135 4.09 -18.46 6.27
CA ALA A 135 3.61 -17.09 6.52
C ALA A 135 4.10 -16.09 5.46
N SER A 136 5.35 -16.23 4.99
CA SER A 136 5.91 -15.43 3.92
C SER A 136 5.15 -15.58 2.61
N THR A 137 4.77 -16.82 2.27
CA THR A 137 4.01 -17.13 1.05
C THR A 137 2.60 -16.59 1.16
N LEU A 138 1.94 -16.80 2.30
CA LEU A 138 0.58 -16.30 2.53
C LEU A 138 0.54 -14.76 2.51
N ALA A 139 1.52 -14.10 3.11
CA ALA A 139 1.63 -12.64 3.08
C ALA A 139 1.72 -12.09 1.65
N GLN A 140 2.56 -12.70 0.80
CA GLN A 140 2.68 -12.31 -0.61
C GLN A 140 1.37 -12.51 -1.37
N VAL A 141 0.72 -13.66 -1.21
CA VAL A 141 -0.57 -13.97 -1.86
C VAL A 141 -1.64 -12.96 -1.44
N LEU A 142 -1.75 -12.68 -0.14
CA LEU A 142 -2.70 -11.68 0.36
C LEU A 142 -2.39 -10.30 -0.25
N TYR A 143 -1.14 -9.85 -0.19
CA TYR A 143 -0.79 -8.52 -0.71
C TYR A 143 -1.08 -8.38 -2.21
N GLN A 144 -0.73 -9.38 -3.03
CA GLN A 144 -1.03 -9.41 -4.46
C GLN A 144 -2.54 -9.41 -4.74
N MET A 145 -3.32 -10.20 -4.00
CA MET A 145 -4.78 -10.24 -4.11
C MET A 145 -5.40 -8.88 -3.80
N TRP A 146 -4.92 -8.20 -2.76
CA TRP A 146 -5.42 -6.88 -2.37
C TRP A 146 -5.04 -5.78 -3.37
N LEU A 147 -3.85 -5.83 -3.96
CA LEU A 147 -3.49 -4.93 -5.08
C LEU A 147 -4.40 -5.14 -6.30
N GLY A 148 -4.68 -6.40 -6.66
CA GLY A 148 -5.62 -6.73 -7.73
C GLY A 148 -7.06 -6.26 -7.44
N ALA A 149 -7.52 -6.46 -6.20
CA ALA A 149 -8.84 -5.98 -5.77
C ALA A 149 -8.94 -4.45 -5.80
N ALA A 150 -7.92 -3.73 -5.33
CA ALA A 150 -7.87 -2.27 -5.41
C ALA A 150 -7.92 -1.76 -6.86
N LEU A 151 -7.18 -2.42 -7.76
CA LEU A 151 -7.22 -2.11 -9.20
C LEU A 151 -8.62 -2.28 -9.79
N LEU A 152 -9.26 -3.43 -9.53
CA LEU A 152 -10.61 -3.73 -10.02
C LEU A 152 -11.67 -2.82 -9.41
N SER A 153 -11.56 -2.49 -8.11
CA SER A 153 -12.47 -1.56 -7.45
C SER A 153 -12.42 -0.17 -8.08
N LYS A 154 -11.22 0.31 -8.42
CA LYS A 154 -11.05 1.57 -9.14
C LYS A 154 -11.65 1.53 -10.55
N LEU A 155 -11.48 0.41 -11.26
CA LEU A 155 -12.03 0.21 -12.60
C LEU A 155 -13.57 0.19 -12.59
N GLN A 156 -14.17 -0.52 -11.62
CA GLN A 156 -15.62 -0.69 -11.52
C GLN A 156 -16.31 0.46 -10.78
N LYS A 157 -15.54 1.30 -10.08
CA LYS A 157 -16.02 2.38 -9.20
C LYS A 157 -16.90 1.84 -8.07
N ASP A 158 -16.56 0.66 -7.56
CA ASP A 158 -17.24 0.03 -6.44
C ASP A 158 -16.25 -0.76 -5.57
N LYS A 159 -16.58 -0.96 -4.29
CA LYS A 159 -15.71 -1.64 -3.32
C LYS A 159 -15.95 -3.16 -3.26
N THR A 160 -16.74 -3.72 -4.17
CA THR A 160 -17.09 -5.16 -4.15
C THR A 160 -15.85 -6.06 -4.25
N PRO A 161 -14.88 -5.80 -5.15
CA PRO A 161 -13.64 -6.57 -5.18
C PRO A 161 -12.88 -6.58 -3.85
N LEU A 162 -12.80 -5.44 -3.16
CA LEU A 162 -12.13 -5.37 -1.85
C LEU A 162 -12.89 -6.15 -0.76
N HIS A 163 -14.23 -6.09 -0.75
CA HIS A 163 -15.02 -6.91 0.17
C HIS A 163 -14.87 -8.42 -0.10
N GLN A 164 -14.75 -8.82 -1.37
CA GLN A 164 -14.46 -10.21 -1.75
C GLN A 164 -13.06 -10.62 -1.29
N ALA A 165 -12.05 -9.76 -1.49
CA ALA A 165 -10.70 -9.99 -1.00
C ALA A 165 -10.66 -10.14 0.53
N LEU A 166 -11.44 -9.36 1.27
CA LEU A 166 -11.57 -9.52 2.73
C LEU A 166 -12.19 -10.86 3.11
N ARG A 167 -13.23 -11.31 2.40
CA ARG A 167 -13.84 -12.63 2.65
C ARG A 167 -12.83 -13.75 2.39
N ALA A 168 -12.10 -13.69 1.28
CA ALA A 168 -11.04 -14.65 0.96
C ALA A 168 -9.91 -14.61 1.99
N THR A 169 -9.50 -13.43 2.45
CA THR A 169 -8.49 -13.26 3.50
C THR A 169 -8.90 -13.99 4.78
N LYS A 170 -10.14 -13.80 5.24
CA LYS A 170 -10.64 -14.49 6.45
C LYS A 170 -10.61 -16.00 6.31
N PHE A 171 -11.01 -16.51 5.15
CA PHE A 171 -10.97 -17.94 4.83
C PHE A 171 -9.53 -18.48 4.87
N LEU A 172 -8.60 -17.83 4.15
CA LEU A 172 -7.20 -18.24 4.07
C LEU A 172 -6.47 -18.18 5.43
N LEU A 173 -6.85 -17.27 6.32
CA LEU A 173 -6.23 -17.14 7.65
C LEU A 173 -6.79 -18.12 8.69
N LYS A 174 -8.01 -18.61 8.52
CA LYS A 174 -8.70 -19.43 9.52
C LYS A 174 -8.84 -20.89 9.16
N SER A 175 -8.51 -21.28 7.92
CA SER A 175 -8.70 -22.61 7.32
C SER A 175 -9.49 -23.57 8.21
N GLU A 176 -10.83 -23.51 8.09
CA GLU A 176 -11.66 -24.65 8.46
C GLU A 176 -11.39 -25.72 7.39
N ASP A 177 -10.63 -26.75 7.72
CA ASP A 177 -10.55 -27.95 6.90
C ASP A 177 -11.72 -28.87 7.26
N SER A 178 -12.68 -28.99 6.34
CA SER A 178 -13.33 -30.25 5.90
C SER A 178 -14.28 -29.97 4.73
#